data_AF-A0A8T5K8T4-F1
#
_entry.id   AF-A0A8T5K8T4-F1
#
_cell.length_a   1.000
_cell.length_b   1.000
_cell.length_c   1.000
_cell.angle_alpha   90.00
_cell.angle_beta   90.00
_cell.angle_gamma   90.00
#
_symmetry.space_group_name_H-M   'P 1'
#
loop_
_entity.id
_entity.type
_entity.pdbx_description
1 polymer ?
#
loop_
_entity_poly.entity_id
_entity_poly.type
_entity_poly.pdbx_seq_one_letter_code
_entity_poly.pdbx_strand_id
1 'polypeptide(L)'
;MLPASAFGHKLIPTDGTNIDYESALEIPNPVISWAMYEELEENALFYKFDAKKDDRLYSSIVIPKLDNLEKFTPSLVLIGPSTFLDLVDELKVLDVDKNFDYPIPEGYDAYVFDYNGSIPSTEFYEPFGQITYWERQEVDLELEAPGTYYMAVFDKTGSSGKLALAIGYVEDFSGNDFVTVLPNAWLESRYFSEDFTPLFIFIGIISGIFALIGFSIYRKIKRK
;
A
#
# COMPACT_ATOMS: atom_id res chain seq x y z
N MET A 1 -15.39 -8.57 17.06
CA MET A 1 -13.96 -8.32 17.33
C MET A 1 -13.45 -7.66 16.08
N LEU A 2 -12.96 -6.41 16.15
CA LEU A 2 -12.23 -5.82 15.02
C LEU A 2 -11.06 -6.77 14.73
N PRO A 3 -10.81 -7.19 13.48
CA PRO A 3 -9.61 -7.98 13.19
C PRO A 3 -8.41 -7.17 13.68
N ALA A 4 -7.40 -7.85 14.23
CA ALA A 4 -6.11 -7.22 14.39
C ALA A 4 -5.66 -6.80 13.00
N SER A 5 -5.55 -5.50 12.76
CA SER A 5 -4.88 -4.97 11.57
C SER A 5 -3.54 -5.70 11.45
N ALA A 6 -3.18 -6.16 10.25
CA ALA A 6 -1.85 -6.69 10.02
C ALA A 6 -0.83 -5.61 10.43
N PHE A 7 0.15 -6.00 11.23
CA PHE A 7 1.29 -5.18 11.63
C PHE A 7 2.46 -5.30 10.64
N GLY A 8 2.44 -6.31 9.78
CA GLY A 8 3.41 -6.55 8.72
C GLY A 8 2.73 -6.94 7.42
N HIS A 9 3.03 -6.20 6.36
CA HIS A 9 2.63 -6.53 5.00
C HIS A 9 3.81 -7.12 4.24
N LYS A 10 3.56 -8.13 3.39
CA LYS A 10 4.54 -8.50 2.38
C LYS A 10 4.56 -7.44 1.28
N LEU A 11 5.75 -6.96 0.92
CA LEU A 11 5.90 -6.00 -0.16
C LEU A 11 5.78 -6.71 -1.51
N ILE A 12 4.89 -6.21 -2.38
CA ILE A 12 4.97 -6.46 -3.82
C ILE A 12 5.70 -5.25 -4.44
N PRO A 13 6.87 -5.44 -5.07
CA PRO A 13 7.55 -4.36 -5.76
C PRO A 13 6.72 -3.86 -6.93
N THR A 14 6.74 -2.54 -7.14
CA THR A 14 5.97 -1.84 -8.16
C THR A 14 6.91 -1.00 -9.03
N ASP A 15 6.53 -0.76 -10.28
CA ASP A 15 7.28 0.07 -11.22
C ASP A 15 6.39 1.08 -11.96
N GLY A 16 5.13 1.23 -11.53
CA GLY A 16 4.15 2.14 -12.11
C GLY A 16 3.64 1.73 -13.50
N THR A 17 3.94 0.51 -13.98
CA THR A 17 3.52 0.07 -15.32
C THR A 17 2.13 -0.54 -15.38
N ASN A 18 1.48 -0.73 -14.23
CA ASN A 18 0.16 -1.31 -14.08
C ASN A 18 -0.96 -0.32 -14.40
N ILE A 19 -1.00 0.19 -15.63
CA ILE A 19 -1.86 1.32 -16.05
C ILE A 19 -3.14 0.91 -16.78
N ASP A 20 -3.36 -0.38 -16.99
CA ASP A 20 -4.56 -0.95 -17.62
C ASP A 20 -4.79 -2.41 -17.20
N TYR A 21 -5.84 -3.05 -17.71
CA TYR A 21 -6.16 -4.45 -17.39
C TYR A 21 -5.15 -5.46 -17.94
N GLU A 22 -4.45 -5.16 -19.04
CA GLU A 22 -3.45 -6.08 -19.61
C GLU A 22 -2.17 -6.09 -18.78
N SER A 23 -1.78 -4.92 -18.27
CA SER A 23 -0.62 -4.67 -17.43
C SER A 23 -0.91 -4.73 -15.91
N ALA A 24 -2.16 -4.97 -15.51
CA ALA A 24 -2.58 -4.97 -14.11
C ALA A 24 -1.68 -5.84 -13.23
N LEU A 25 -1.23 -5.27 -12.11
CA LEU A 25 -0.33 -5.94 -11.17
C LEU A 25 -1.05 -7.12 -10.52
N GLU A 26 -0.45 -8.31 -10.59
CA GLU A 26 -1.02 -9.51 -10.01
C GLU A 26 -0.79 -9.56 -8.50
N ILE A 27 -1.87 -9.60 -7.73
CA ILE A 27 -1.83 -9.78 -6.27
C ILE A 27 -1.99 -11.28 -5.96
N PRO A 28 -0.96 -11.95 -5.40
CA PRO A 28 -1.05 -13.37 -5.11
C PRO A 28 -1.92 -13.62 -3.87
N ASN A 29 -3.04 -14.34 -4.01
CA ASN A 29 -3.96 -14.65 -2.90
C ASN A 29 -4.36 -13.40 -2.07
N PRO A 30 -5.52 -12.78 -2.36
CA PRO A 30 -5.94 -11.51 -1.74
C PRO A 30 -6.24 -11.61 -0.23
N VAL A 31 -6.24 -12.82 0.34
CA VAL A 31 -6.37 -13.03 1.79
C VAL A 31 -5.07 -12.73 2.54
N ILE A 32 -3.91 -12.99 1.91
CA ILE A 32 -2.60 -12.69 2.49
C ILE A 32 -2.39 -11.19 2.46
N SER A 33 -1.80 -10.65 3.53
CA SER A 33 -1.57 -9.22 3.68
C SER A 33 -0.37 -8.76 2.85
N TRP A 34 -0.66 -7.99 1.80
CA TRP A 34 0.31 -7.37 0.90
C TRP A 34 0.24 -5.85 1.01
N ALA A 35 1.35 -5.20 0.65
CA ALA A 35 1.44 -3.77 0.46
C ALA A 35 2.19 -3.45 -0.83
N MET A 36 1.74 -2.37 -1.48
CA MET A 36 2.33 -1.77 -2.66
C MET A 36 2.58 -0.30 -2.37
N TYR A 37 3.81 0.16 -2.59
CA TYR A 37 4.15 1.58 -2.51
C TYR A 37 4.10 2.16 -3.91
N GLU A 38 3.20 3.11 -4.12
CA GLU A 38 2.80 3.55 -5.45
C GLU A 38 2.92 5.06 -5.59
N GLU A 39 3.30 5.50 -6.77
CA GLU A 39 3.24 6.91 -7.17
C GLU A 39 2.15 7.05 -8.21
N LEU A 40 1.02 7.64 -7.80
CA LEU A 40 -0.08 7.90 -8.70
C LEU A 40 0.22 9.18 -9.48
N GLU A 41 0.21 9.09 -10.80
CA GLU A 41 0.37 10.22 -11.72
C GLU A 41 -0.96 10.54 -12.42
N GLU A 42 -0.97 10.61 -13.76
CA GLU A 42 -2.17 10.94 -14.54
C GLU A 42 -3.12 9.76 -14.74
N ASN A 43 -2.58 8.53 -14.82
CA ASN A 43 -3.36 7.32 -15.09
C ASN A 43 -3.73 6.59 -13.80
N ALA A 44 -4.85 5.88 -13.83
CA ALA A 44 -5.18 4.92 -12.78
C ALA A 44 -4.16 3.77 -12.74
N LEU A 45 -3.94 3.26 -11.53
CA LEU A 45 -3.15 2.06 -11.28
C LEU A 45 -4.09 0.87 -11.10
N PHE A 46 -3.87 -0.22 -11.81
CA PHE A 46 -4.72 -1.41 -11.86
C PHE A 46 -4.04 -2.61 -11.21
N TYR A 47 -4.84 -3.42 -10.53
CA TYR A 47 -4.42 -4.64 -9.86
C TYR A 47 -5.41 -5.74 -10.19
N LYS A 48 -4.95 -7.00 -10.25
CA LYS A 48 -5.80 -8.16 -10.51
C LYS A 48 -5.56 -9.24 -9.48
N PHE A 49 -6.62 -9.93 -9.10
CA PHE A 49 -6.54 -11.11 -8.24
C PHE A 49 -7.72 -12.05 -8.51
N ASP A 50 -7.50 -13.33 -8.23
CA ASP A 50 -8.59 -14.30 -8.17
C ASP A 50 -9.10 -14.41 -6.74
N ALA A 51 -10.41 -14.38 -6.59
CA ALA A 51 -11.09 -14.61 -5.32
C ALA A 51 -12.03 -15.81 -5.42
N LYS A 52 -12.34 -16.39 -4.27
CA LYS A 52 -13.37 -17.41 -4.10
C LYS A 52 -14.61 -16.78 -3.48
N LYS A 53 -15.72 -17.50 -3.61
CA LYS A 53 -16.92 -17.17 -2.83
C LYS A 53 -16.60 -17.17 -1.33
N ASP A 54 -17.12 -16.17 -0.65
CA ASP A 54 -16.98 -15.91 0.79
C ASP A 54 -15.54 -15.51 1.20
N ASP A 55 -14.64 -15.24 0.24
CA ASP A 55 -13.37 -14.58 0.56
C ASP A 55 -13.68 -13.15 1.01
N ARG A 56 -13.14 -12.76 2.17
CA ARG A 56 -13.20 -11.38 2.65
C ARG A 56 -12.16 -10.54 1.90
N LEU A 57 -12.59 -9.49 1.22
CA LEU A 57 -11.71 -8.46 0.70
C LEU A 57 -11.51 -7.39 1.77
N TYR A 58 -10.28 -7.24 2.22
CA TYR A 58 -9.84 -6.09 3.00
C TYR A 58 -8.83 -5.32 2.17
N SER A 59 -9.04 -4.02 1.99
CA SER A 59 -8.07 -3.16 1.33
C SER A 59 -8.13 -1.74 1.87
N SER A 60 -6.99 -1.08 1.93
CA SER A 60 -6.91 0.29 2.45
C SER A 60 -5.85 1.09 1.73
N ILE A 61 -6.11 2.38 1.56
CA ILE A 61 -5.13 3.37 1.12
C ILE A 61 -4.65 4.15 2.34
N VAL A 62 -3.34 4.32 2.46
CA VAL A 62 -2.72 5.26 3.40
C VAL A 62 -1.70 6.13 2.68
N ILE A 63 -1.58 7.40 3.07
CA ILE A 63 -0.71 8.39 2.42
C ILE A 63 0.46 8.70 3.36
N PRO A 64 1.73 8.61 2.93
CA PRO A 64 2.85 8.94 3.80
C PRO A 64 2.71 10.39 4.27
N LYS A 65 2.99 10.65 5.56
CA LYS A 65 2.81 11.96 6.20
C LYS A 65 3.84 13.00 5.71
N LEU A 66 3.69 13.43 4.46
CA LEU A 66 4.47 14.46 3.79
C LEU A 66 3.59 15.69 3.56
N ASP A 67 4.01 16.87 4.01
CA ASP A 67 3.17 18.08 4.05
C ASP A 67 2.45 18.41 2.72
N ASN A 68 3.05 18.08 1.57
CA ASN A 68 2.47 18.30 0.24
C ASN A 68 1.34 17.31 -0.13
N LEU A 69 1.21 16.19 0.60
CA LEU A 69 0.21 15.13 0.33
C LEU A 69 -0.96 15.15 1.32
N GLU A 70 -1.02 16.09 2.27
CA GLU A 70 -2.07 16.15 3.31
C GLU A 70 -3.48 16.10 2.71
N LYS A 71 -3.68 16.78 1.56
CA LYS A 71 -4.95 16.90 0.85
C LYS A 71 -5.13 15.91 -0.29
N PHE A 72 -4.13 15.07 -0.57
CA PHE A 72 -4.20 14.09 -1.64
C PHE A 72 -5.18 12.97 -1.23
N THR A 73 -6.25 12.77 -1.99
CA THR A 73 -7.36 11.86 -1.68
C THR A 73 -7.71 10.99 -2.89
N PRO A 74 -6.80 10.09 -3.32
CA PRO A 74 -7.08 9.19 -4.43
C PRO A 74 -8.24 8.27 -4.06
N SER A 75 -9.04 7.85 -5.02
CA SER A 75 -10.18 6.94 -4.87
C SER A 75 -9.75 5.49 -5.08
N LEU A 76 -10.39 4.57 -4.36
CA LEU A 76 -10.21 3.13 -4.53
C LEU A 76 -11.38 2.58 -5.34
N VAL A 77 -11.12 1.64 -6.24
CA VAL A 77 -12.16 1.05 -7.09
C VAL A 77 -12.11 -0.46 -6.97
N LEU A 78 -13.27 -1.09 -6.77
CA LEU A 78 -13.45 -2.54 -6.94
C LEU A 78 -14.17 -2.79 -8.25
N ILE A 79 -13.61 -3.66 -9.09
CA ILE A 79 -14.14 -4.03 -10.39
C ILE A 79 -14.32 -5.55 -10.39
N GLY A 80 -15.52 -6.01 -10.64
CA GLY A 80 -15.87 -7.43 -10.53
C GLY A 80 -17.05 -7.79 -11.45
N PRO A 81 -17.38 -9.09 -11.58
CA PRO A 81 -18.44 -9.51 -12.47
C PRO A 81 -19.80 -8.93 -12.04
N SER A 82 -20.54 -8.34 -12.99
CA SER A 82 -21.80 -7.61 -12.75
C SER A 82 -22.81 -8.41 -11.92
N THR A 83 -22.94 -9.71 -12.20
CA THR A 83 -23.89 -10.62 -11.55
C THR A 83 -23.70 -10.77 -10.04
N PHE A 84 -22.53 -10.38 -9.52
CA PHE A 84 -22.17 -10.51 -8.10
C PHE A 84 -22.03 -9.15 -7.41
N LEU A 85 -21.77 -8.11 -8.20
CA LEU A 85 -21.72 -6.74 -7.74
C LEU A 85 -23.14 -6.21 -7.42
N ASP A 86 -24.16 -6.62 -8.18
CA ASP A 86 -25.57 -6.33 -7.85
C ASP A 86 -26.01 -6.84 -6.46
N LEU A 87 -25.38 -7.88 -5.93
CA LEU A 87 -25.67 -8.42 -4.59
C LEU A 87 -25.02 -7.59 -3.48
N VAL A 88 -23.87 -6.96 -3.76
CA VAL A 88 -23.24 -5.95 -2.90
C VAL A 88 -24.15 -4.72 -2.77
N ASP A 89 -24.85 -4.33 -3.85
CA ASP A 89 -25.88 -3.28 -3.82
C ASP A 89 -27.10 -3.67 -2.95
N GLU A 90 -27.54 -4.94 -2.97
CA GLU A 90 -28.67 -5.43 -2.17
C GLU A 90 -28.35 -5.61 -0.67
N LEU A 91 -27.09 -5.87 -0.30
CA LEU A 91 -26.69 -6.11 1.09
C LEU A 91 -26.59 -4.86 1.97
N LYS A 92 -26.87 -3.67 1.43
CA LYS A 92 -26.74 -2.34 2.08
C LYS A 92 -25.29 -2.02 2.43
N VAL A 93 -24.83 -0.80 2.11
CA VAL A 93 -24.24 0.16 3.09
C VAL A 93 -23.54 1.37 2.43
N LEU A 94 -23.22 1.40 1.14
CA LEU A 94 -22.31 2.45 0.65
C LEU A 94 -22.95 3.36 -0.40
N ASP A 95 -22.75 4.67 -0.24
CA ASP A 95 -22.98 5.72 -1.25
C ASP A 95 -21.89 5.58 -2.33
N VAL A 96 -21.90 4.42 -3.02
CA VAL A 96 -20.84 4.07 -3.95
C VAL A 96 -21.13 4.74 -5.29
N ASP A 97 -20.21 5.61 -5.68
CA ASP A 97 -20.24 6.22 -6.99
C ASP A 97 -19.87 5.16 -8.06
N LYS A 98 -20.65 5.09 -9.14
CA LYS A 98 -20.31 4.27 -10.32
C LYS A 98 -19.55 5.07 -11.38
N ASN A 99 -19.23 6.34 -11.10
CA ASN A 99 -18.48 7.22 -11.99
C ASN A 99 -16.98 6.86 -12.01
N PHE A 100 -16.66 5.86 -12.82
CA PHE A 100 -15.31 5.42 -13.13
C PHE A 100 -15.02 5.73 -14.61
N ASP A 101 -14.17 6.73 -14.87
CA ASP A 101 -13.93 7.26 -16.22
C ASP A 101 -13.01 6.39 -17.10
N TYR A 102 -12.66 5.19 -16.64
CA TYR A 102 -11.82 4.24 -17.35
C TYR A 102 -12.69 3.13 -17.99
N PRO A 103 -12.24 2.50 -19.08
CA PRO A 103 -12.95 1.37 -19.68
C PRO A 103 -13.21 0.27 -18.65
N ILE A 104 -14.34 -0.43 -18.74
CA ILE A 104 -14.67 -1.58 -17.89
C ILE A 104 -14.79 -2.82 -18.81
N PRO A 105 -14.21 -3.99 -18.44
CA PRO A 105 -14.35 -5.21 -19.22
C PRO A 105 -15.82 -5.62 -19.39
N GLU A 106 -16.15 -6.27 -20.50
CA GLU A 106 -17.51 -6.76 -20.74
C GLU A 106 -17.94 -7.73 -19.62
N GLY A 107 -19.13 -7.50 -19.05
CA GLY A 107 -19.69 -8.31 -17.97
C GLY A 107 -19.16 -7.98 -16.57
N TYR A 108 -18.45 -6.86 -16.41
CA TYR A 108 -17.99 -6.33 -15.13
C TYR A 108 -18.67 -4.99 -14.83
N ASP A 109 -18.77 -4.68 -13.53
CA ASP A 109 -19.13 -3.35 -13.02
C ASP A 109 -18.01 -2.81 -12.13
N ALA A 110 -18.03 -1.50 -11.87
CA ALA A 110 -17.06 -0.81 -11.03
C ALA A 110 -17.75 -0.04 -9.89
N TYR A 111 -17.16 -0.13 -8.70
CA TYR A 111 -17.58 0.54 -7.49
C TYR A 111 -16.46 1.44 -6.97
N VAL A 112 -16.71 2.75 -6.95
CA VAL A 112 -15.74 3.75 -6.53
C VAL A 112 -15.97 4.14 -5.07
N PHE A 113 -14.94 3.93 -4.25
CA PHE A 113 -14.87 4.33 -2.86
C PHE A 113 -14.05 5.62 -2.76
N ASP A 114 -14.74 6.74 -2.51
CA ASP A 114 -14.14 8.05 -2.27
C ASP A 114 -13.78 8.25 -0.79
N TYR A 115 -12.84 9.17 -0.53
CA TYR A 115 -12.51 9.58 0.83
C TYR A 115 -13.44 10.71 1.24
N ASN A 116 -14.38 10.42 2.12
CA ASN A 116 -15.38 11.38 2.60
C ASN A 116 -15.09 11.90 4.02
N GLY A 117 -13.90 11.60 4.55
CA GLY A 117 -13.49 12.05 5.89
C GLY A 117 -12.96 13.48 5.91
N SER A 118 -12.68 13.98 7.11
CA SER A 118 -12.06 15.31 7.29
C SER A 118 -10.58 15.30 6.92
N ILE A 119 -10.08 16.41 6.40
CA ILE A 119 -8.65 16.66 6.16
C ILE A 119 -8.14 17.71 7.17
N PRO A 120 -7.00 17.48 7.86
CA PRO A 120 -6.19 16.27 7.85
C PRO A 120 -6.93 15.07 8.45
N SER A 121 -6.67 13.89 7.88
CA SER A 121 -7.28 12.64 8.36
C SER A 121 -6.55 12.09 9.59
N THR A 122 -7.08 11.02 10.17
CA THR A 122 -6.45 10.28 11.25
C THR A 122 -5.03 9.84 10.86
N GLU A 123 -4.10 9.99 11.80
CA GLU A 123 -2.74 9.50 11.65
C GLU A 123 -2.64 8.05 12.11
N PHE A 124 -1.96 7.23 11.32
CA PHE A 124 -1.62 5.84 11.63
C PHE A 124 -0.10 5.70 11.72
N TYR A 125 0.41 5.20 12.86
CA TYR A 125 1.84 4.88 13.00
C TYR A 125 2.08 3.40 12.72
N GLU A 126 2.83 3.12 11.67
CA GLU A 126 3.22 1.78 11.24
C GLU A 126 4.55 1.41 11.93
N PRO A 127 4.55 0.48 12.90
CA PRO A 127 5.70 0.22 13.77
C PRO A 127 6.89 -0.49 13.10
N PHE A 128 6.67 -1.27 12.04
CA PHE A 128 7.71 -1.99 11.32
C PHE A 128 8.63 -1.02 10.56
N GLY A 129 8.05 -0.28 9.61
CA GLY A 129 8.70 0.79 8.85
C GLY A 129 8.97 2.03 9.70
N GLN A 130 8.32 2.16 10.87
CA GLN A 130 8.37 3.32 11.76
C GLN A 130 7.97 4.61 11.03
N ILE A 131 6.93 4.52 10.21
CA ILE A 131 6.42 5.60 9.38
C ILE A 131 5.04 5.99 9.87
N THR A 132 4.76 7.29 9.87
CA THR A 132 3.40 7.79 10.07
C THR A 132 2.74 8.02 8.72
N TYR A 133 1.52 7.54 8.59
CA TYR A 133 0.65 7.76 7.44
C TYR A 133 -0.60 8.54 7.85
N TRP A 134 -1.23 9.17 6.88
CA TRP A 134 -2.63 9.59 6.95
C TRP A 134 -3.52 8.50 6.39
N GLU A 135 -4.56 8.12 7.13
CA GLU A 135 -5.56 7.15 6.67
C GLU A 135 -6.41 7.74 5.53
N ARG A 136 -6.77 6.91 4.54
CA ARG A 136 -7.74 7.23 3.49
C ARG A 136 -8.84 6.19 3.46
N GLN A 137 -9.23 5.70 2.29
CA GLN A 137 -10.31 4.74 2.16
C GLN A 137 -9.91 3.38 2.71
N GLU A 138 -10.88 2.74 3.33
CA GLU A 138 -10.83 1.34 3.74
C GLU A 138 -12.06 0.65 3.17
N VAL A 139 -11.86 -0.53 2.60
CA VAL A 139 -12.89 -1.40 2.07
C VAL A 139 -12.77 -2.74 2.79
N ASP A 140 -13.89 -3.18 3.35
CA ASP A 140 -14.00 -4.43 4.09
C ASP A 140 -15.35 -5.08 3.75
N LEU A 141 -15.32 -6.06 2.85
CA LEU A 141 -16.52 -6.72 2.35
C LEU A 141 -16.27 -8.21 2.05
N GLU A 142 -17.34 -8.99 2.02
CA GLU A 142 -17.29 -10.40 1.59
C GLU A 142 -17.59 -10.47 0.09
N LEU A 143 -16.75 -11.19 -0.66
CA LEU A 143 -16.94 -11.43 -2.09
C LEU A 143 -17.90 -12.59 -2.29
N GLU A 144 -19.02 -12.35 -2.98
CA GLU A 144 -20.11 -13.33 -3.06
C GLU A 144 -19.89 -14.46 -4.07
N ALA A 145 -18.81 -14.38 -4.87
CA ALA A 145 -18.59 -15.32 -5.95
C ALA A 145 -17.12 -15.53 -6.29
N PRO A 146 -16.80 -16.70 -6.85
CA PRO A 146 -15.49 -16.94 -7.39
C PRO A 146 -15.31 -16.20 -8.73
N GLY A 147 -14.13 -15.69 -8.97
CA GLY A 147 -13.79 -15.05 -10.24
C GLY A 147 -12.52 -14.22 -10.15
N THR A 148 -12.16 -13.64 -11.29
CA THR A 148 -11.12 -12.63 -11.35
C THR A 148 -11.76 -11.28 -11.02
N TYR A 149 -11.14 -10.57 -10.09
CA TYR A 149 -11.48 -9.22 -9.71
C TYR A 149 -10.32 -8.30 -10.05
N TYR A 150 -10.65 -7.04 -10.28
CA TYR A 150 -9.65 -5.99 -10.41
C TYR A 150 -9.87 -4.94 -9.33
N MET A 151 -8.79 -4.29 -8.94
CA MET A 151 -8.83 -3.05 -8.20
C MET A 151 -8.18 -1.96 -9.01
N ALA A 152 -8.64 -0.74 -8.80
CA ALA A 152 -8.01 0.44 -9.38
C ALA A 152 -7.83 1.54 -8.34
N VAL A 153 -6.79 2.35 -8.50
CA VAL A 153 -6.58 3.57 -7.72
C VAL A 153 -6.41 4.73 -8.69
N PHE A 154 -7.19 5.80 -8.51
CA PHE A 154 -7.13 6.99 -9.37
C PHE A 154 -7.53 8.24 -8.60
N ASP A 155 -7.15 9.43 -9.08
CA ASP A 155 -7.58 10.69 -8.46
C ASP A 155 -8.57 11.42 -9.37
N LYS A 156 -9.76 11.75 -8.83
CA LYS A 156 -10.85 12.42 -9.60
C LYS A 156 -10.45 13.82 -10.09
N THR A 157 -9.45 14.45 -9.48
CA THR A 157 -8.96 15.78 -9.86
C THR A 157 -7.73 15.73 -10.75
N GLY A 158 -7.18 14.54 -11.01
CA GLY A 158 -5.91 14.36 -11.70
C GLY A 158 -4.69 14.76 -10.85
N SER A 159 -4.85 14.81 -9.52
CA SER A 159 -3.73 15.09 -8.61
C SER A 159 -2.79 13.90 -8.53
N SER A 160 -1.49 14.18 -8.52
CA SER A 160 -0.43 13.19 -8.35
C SER A 160 -0.06 13.05 -6.88
N GLY A 161 0.39 11.87 -6.47
CA GLY A 161 0.88 11.68 -5.11
C GLY A 161 1.32 10.26 -4.78
N LYS A 162 2.04 10.14 -3.67
CA LYS A 162 2.47 8.86 -3.12
C LYS A 162 1.36 8.24 -2.29
N LEU A 163 1.15 6.94 -2.42
CA LEU A 163 0.23 6.17 -1.60
C LEU A 163 0.78 4.77 -1.31
N ALA A 164 0.40 4.20 -0.17
CA ALA A 164 0.56 2.78 0.08
C ALA A 164 -0.83 2.12 -0.04
N LEU A 165 -0.95 1.18 -0.97
CA LEU A 165 -2.13 0.33 -1.10
C LEU A 165 -1.86 -0.97 -0.34
N ALA A 166 -2.72 -1.30 0.61
CA ALA A 166 -2.71 -2.59 1.30
C ALA A 166 -3.91 -3.42 0.86
N ILE A 167 -3.72 -4.74 0.80
CA ILE A 167 -4.76 -5.73 0.55
C ILE A 167 -4.53 -6.96 1.43
N GLY A 168 -5.61 -7.58 1.88
CA GLY A 168 -5.57 -8.77 2.72
C GLY A 168 -5.27 -8.49 4.18
N TYR A 169 -5.51 -9.49 5.01
CA TYR A 169 -5.58 -9.37 6.46
C TYR A 169 -4.90 -10.52 7.21
N VAL A 170 -4.40 -11.53 6.49
CA VAL A 170 -3.64 -12.64 7.08
C VAL A 170 -2.15 -12.41 6.87
N GLU A 171 -1.41 -12.26 7.96
CA GLU A 171 0.05 -12.26 7.93
C GLU A 171 0.57 -13.68 7.75
N ASP A 172 1.35 -13.92 6.68
CA ASP A 172 1.95 -15.22 6.38
C ASP A 172 3.45 -15.10 6.16
N PHE A 173 4.25 -14.94 7.22
CA PHE A 173 5.70 -14.81 7.08
C PHE A 173 6.42 -16.14 7.30
N SER A 174 7.23 -16.55 6.33
CA SER A 174 8.17 -17.67 6.48
C SER A 174 9.52 -17.20 7.04
N GLY A 175 10.32 -18.13 7.58
CA GLY A 175 11.66 -17.81 8.10
C GLY A 175 12.61 -17.22 7.04
N ASN A 176 12.39 -17.52 5.75
CA ASN A 176 13.16 -16.91 4.66
C ASN A 176 12.72 -15.46 4.41
N ASP A 177 11.43 -15.16 4.58
CA ASP A 177 10.91 -13.79 4.42
C ASP A 177 11.53 -12.82 5.44
N PHE A 178 11.88 -13.31 6.64
CA PHE A 178 12.57 -12.51 7.66
C PHE A 178 13.95 -12.01 7.23
N VAL A 179 14.64 -12.72 6.33
CA VAL A 179 16.00 -12.36 5.90
C VAL A 179 16.05 -11.72 4.51
N THR A 180 15.01 -11.88 3.70
CA THR A 180 14.95 -11.30 2.34
C THR A 180 13.88 -10.23 2.19
N VAL A 181 12.61 -10.56 2.46
CA VAL A 181 11.45 -9.71 2.19
C VAL A 181 11.36 -8.56 3.18
N LEU A 182 11.48 -8.85 4.49
CA LEU A 182 11.34 -7.83 5.52
C LEU A 182 12.44 -6.74 5.47
N PRO A 183 13.75 -7.06 5.34
CA PRO A 183 14.76 -6.02 5.23
C PRO A 183 14.54 -5.11 4.01
N ASN A 184 14.11 -5.69 2.89
CA ASN A 184 13.80 -4.91 1.69
C ASN A 184 12.58 -4.02 1.91
N ALA A 185 11.48 -4.58 2.43
CA ALA A 185 10.25 -3.84 2.73
C ALA A 185 10.50 -2.66 3.69
N TRP A 186 11.37 -2.86 4.69
CA TRP A 186 11.75 -1.79 5.62
C TRP A 186 12.55 -0.68 4.93
N LEU A 187 13.49 -1.01 4.06
CA LEU A 187 14.27 -0.01 3.32
C LEU A 187 13.39 0.78 2.35
N GLU A 188 12.53 0.08 1.60
CA GLU A 188 11.61 0.67 0.65
C GLU A 188 10.60 1.59 1.34
N SER A 189 10.03 1.18 2.48
CA SER A 189 9.08 2.03 3.20
C SER A 189 9.70 3.36 3.64
N ARG A 190 10.94 3.31 4.15
CA ARG A 190 11.71 4.48 4.58
C ARG A 190 12.05 5.40 3.40
N TYR A 191 12.53 4.82 2.30
CA TYR A 191 12.87 5.56 1.09
C TYR A 191 11.63 6.24 0.49
N PHE A 192 10.54 5.48 0.34
CA PHE A 192 9.27 5.94 -0.21
C PHE A 192 8.67 7.11 0.58
N SER A 193 8.72 7.00 1.91
CA SER A 193 8.21 8.01 2.85
C SER A 193 9.19 9.16 3.13
N GLU A 194 10.32 9.20 2.41
CA GLU A 194 11.36 10.23 2.53
C GLU A 194 11.97 10.39 3.94
N ASP A 195 11.87 9.35 4.78
CA ASP A 195 12.49 9.32 6.11
C ASP A 195 13.88 8.68 6.07
N PHE A 196 14.87 9.52 5.79
CA PHE A 196 16.28 9.14 5.75
C PHE A 196 16.98 9.20 7.12
N THR A 197 16.27 9.53 8.20
CA THR A 197 16.86 9.72 9.54
C THR A 197 17.68 8.51 10.01
N PRO A 198 17.17 7.26 9.90
CA PRO A 198 17.94 6.09 10.32
C PRO A 198 19.21 5.87 9.50
N LEU A 199 19.18 6.20 8.20
CA LEU A 199 20.32 6.06 7.32
C LEU A 199 21.44 7.04 7.72
N PHE A 200 21.09 8.28 8.04
CA PHE A 200 22.05 9.26 8.57
C PHE A 200 22.65 8.83 9.92
N ILE A 201 21.82 8.28 10.83
CA ILE A 201 22.30 7.73 12.10
C ILE A 201 23.30 6.59 11.85
N PHE A 202 22.96 5.66 10.95
CA PHE A 202 23.81 4.53 10.60
C PHE A 202 25.16 4.98 10.03
N ILE A 203 25.15 5.90 9.04
CA ILE A 203 26.37 6.49 8.47
C ILE A 203 27.20 7.19 9.55
N GLY A 204 26.55 7.91 10.47
CA GLY A 204 27.18 8.56 11.61
C GLY A 204 27.91 7.59 12.53
N ILE A 205 27.26 6.46 12.88
CA ILE A 205 27.85 5.40 13.70
C ILE A 205 29.07 4.79 13.01
N ILE A 206 28.94 4.40 11.73
CA ILE A 206 30.03 3.80 10.96
C ILE A 206 31.22 4.77 10.85
N SER A 207 30.94 6.04 10.53
CA SER A 207 31.98 7.08 10.47
C SER A 207 32.67 7.27 11.82
N GLY A 208 31.92 7.25 12.92
CA GLY A 208 32.45 7.31 14.28
C GLY A 208 33.38 6.14 14.62
N ILE A 209 33.01 4.91 14.24
CA ILE A 209 33.85 3.72 14.42
C ILE A 209 35.16 3.86 13.63
N PHE A 210 35.10 4.25 12.35
CA PHE A 210 36.30 4.47 11.55
C PHE A 210 37.19 5.59 12.11
N ALA A 211 36.60 6.68 12.60
CA ALA A 211 37.34 7.76 13.25
C ALA A 211 38.05 7.29 14.53
N LEU A 212 37.39 6.47 15.36
CA LEU A 212 37.98 5.90 16.58
C LEU A 212 39.13 4.94 16.26
N ILE A 213 38.99 4.11 15.22
CA ILE A 213 40.05 3.22 14.74
C ILE A 213 41.24 4.05 14.22
N GLY A 214 40.98 5.03 13.35
CA GLY A 214 41.99 5.91 12.79
C GLY A 214 42.74 6.70 13.86
N PHE A 215 42.01 7.26 14.83
CA PHE A 215 42.59 7.95 15.99
C PHE A 215 43.46 7.02 16.84
N SER A 216 43.01 5.79 17.06
CA SER A 216 43.77 4.79 17.81
C SER A 216 45.08 4.41 17.12
N ILE A 217 45.07 4.29 15.78
CA ILE A 217 46.26 4.05 14.96
C ILE A 217 47.20 5.26 15.00
N TYR A 218 46.69 6.48 14.77
CA TYR A 218 47.46 7.72 14.84
C TYR A 218 48.16 7.89 16.19
N ARG A 219 47.44 7.64 17.29
CA ARG A 219 47.99 7.72 18.65
C ARG A 219 49.09 6.69 18.91
N LYS A 220 49.01 5.50 18.33
CA LYS A 220 50.07 4.48 18.41
C LYS A 220 51.32 4.89 17.62
N ILE A 221 51.15 5.48 16.44
CA ILE A 221 52.28 5.93 15.59
C ILE A 221 53.02 7.08 16.26
N LYS A 222 52.31 8.08 16.81
CA LYS A 222 52.93 9.25 17.46
C LYS A 222 53.62 8.96 18.81
N ARG A 223 53.35 7.78 19.39
CA ARG A 223 53.97 7.31 20.64
C ARG A 223 55.24 6.47 20.43
N LYS A 224 55.55 6.11 19.19
CA LYS A 224 56.86 5.61 18.77
C LYS A 224 57.74 6.77 18.36
#